data_AF-A0A1H2L808-F1
#
_entry.id   AF-A0A1H2L808-F1
#
_cell.length_a   1.000
_cell.length_b   1.000
_cell.length_c   1.000
_cell.angle_alpha   90.00
_cell.angle_beta   90.00
_cell.angle_gamma   90.00
#
_symmetry.space_group_name_H-M   'P 1'
#
loop_
_entity.id
_entity.type
_entity.pdbx_description
1 polymer ?
#
loop_
_entity_poly.entity_id
_entity_poly.type
_entity_poly.pdbx_seq_one_letter_code
_entity_poly.pdbx_strand_id
1 'polypeptide(L)'
;MRETLVWQCKGGGVTVDERPIRDGAERLTELRAEGIPAEVDELAQAVRGHADQVRRPVEQLHDRALAGKLDELFAGMLRDVQSLGDAAGAAAGTAASELTALLRPALHISSSARSDRPILRDPPADRHIVVDEHAEYTTGVYGRIITARAALDERPSAKRNKRSQTLLRGKVDGDDAGHLIGRVFGGIGYEPNLVPMEAYEVNRGAYRRLERRWERAVRAHKAVDVTVMVTYTDDGTRPAYFEIEHEIDDEIKTLTIMNTPAQRQESGE
;
A
#
# COMPACT_ATOMS: atom_id res chain seq x y z
N MET A 1 3.28 71.01 -4.08
CA MET A 1 3.02 69.91 -3.12
C MET A 1 2.15 68.87 -3.81
N ARG A 2 2.40 67.58 -3.49
CA ARG A 2 1.75 66.31 -3.92
C ARG A 2 2.50 65.47 -4.99
N GLU A 3 3.34 64.51 -4.53
CA GLU A 3 3.13 63.02 -4.47
C GLU A 3 2.17 62.35 -5.50
N THR A 4 2.33 61.13 -6.08
CA THR A 4 3.12 59.88 -5.85
C THR A 4 3.05 58.91 -7.08
N LEU A 5 3.93 57.87 -7.09
CA LEU A 5 4.17 56.65 -7.92
C LEU A 5 3.09 56.01 -8.85
N VAL A 6 3.58 55.36 -9.95
CA VAL A 6 3.20 54.00 -10.44
C VAL A 6 4.38 53.33 -11.21
N TRP A 7 4.57 52.01 -11.07
CA TRP A 7 5.57 51.15 -11.77
C TRP A 7 4.86 50.16 -12.74
N GLN A 8 5.47 49.86 -13.89
CA GLN A 8 5.10 48.76 -14.82
C GLN A 8 6.38 48.08 -15.34
N CYS A 9 6.36 46.74 -15.54
CA CYS A 9 7.46 46.01 -16.20
C CYS A 9 6.94 45.05 -17.29
N LYS A 10 7.60 45.06 -18.46
CA LYS A 10 7.41 44.19 -19.64
C LYS A 10 8.39 42.99 -19.62
N GLY A 11 8.01 41.91 -20.31
CA GLY A 11 8.68 40.58 -20.28
C GLY A 11 9.84 40.31 -21.25
N GLY A 12 10.24 39.04 -21.31
CA GLY A 12 11.18 38.42 -22.26
C GLY A 12 11.05 36.89 -22.22
N GLY A 13 10.90 36.25 -23.39
CA GLY A 13 10.71 34.79 -23.56
C GLY A 13 11.94 34.07 -24.11
N VAL A 14 12.01 32.75 -23.88
CA VAL A 14 13.06 31.83 -24.35
C VAL A 14 12.41 30.72 -25.17
N THR A 15 12.98 30.37 -26.33
CA THR A 15 12.56 29.26 -27.20
C THR A 15 13.56 28.10 -27.12
N VAL A 16 13.06 26.86 -27.07
CA VAL A 16 13.85 25.61 -26.98
C VAL A 16 13.65 24.78 -28.27
N ASP A 17 14.71 24.11 -28.73
CA ASP A 17 14.74 23.30 -29.96
C ASP A 17 14.08 21.91 -29.75
N GLU A 18 12.99 21.65 -30.47
CA GLU A 18 12.11 20.47 -30.30
C GLU A 18 12.51 19.25 -31.14
N ARG A 19 13.56 19.33 -31.96
CA ARG A 19 13.96 18.24 -32.87
C ARG A 19 14.36 16.93 -32.16
N PRO A 20 15.05 16.93 -31.00
CA PRO A 20 15.35 15.69 -30.26
C PRO A 20 14.11 14.98 -29.70
N ILE A 21 13.01 15.71 -29.47
CA ILE A 21 11.76 15.19 -28.92
C ILE A 21 10.98 14.39 -29.98
N ARG A 22 11.07 14.81 -31.25
CA ARG A 22 10.35 14.20 -32.36
C ARG A 22 10.95 12.85 -32.77
N ASP A 23 12.28 12.74 -32.82
CA ASP A 23 12.96 11.50 -33.20
C ASP A 23 12.86 10.41 -32.12
N GLY A 24 12.65 10.81 -30.85
CA GLY A 24 12.28 9.90 -29.77
C GLY A 24 10.84 9.37 -29.88
N ALA A 25 9.90 10.21 -30.33
CA ALA A 25 8.49 9.85 -30.50
C ALA A 25 8.26 8.83 -31.64
N GLU A 26 9.08 8.87 -32.70
CA GLU A 26 9.00 7.89 -33.80
C GLU A 26 9.50 6.50 -33.37
N ARG A 27 10.57 6.42 -32.56
CA ARG A 27 11.02 5.14 -31.94
C ARG A 27 10.06 4.60 -30.87
N LEU A 28 9.30 5.47 -30.19
CA LEU A 28 8.24 5.07 -29.27
C LEU A 28 6.98 4.53 -29.98
N THR A 29 6.77 4.91 -31.24
CA THR A 29 5.68 4.36 -32.05
C THR A 29 5.97 2.90 -32.45
N GLU A 30 7.24 2.52 -32.60
CA GLU A 30 7.67 1.13 -32.84
C GLU A 30 7.58 0.25 -31.57
N LEU A 31 7.81 0.81 -30.38
CA LEU A 31 7.68 0.09 -29.10
C LEU A 31 6.22 -0.05 -28.60
N ARG A 32 5.28 0.66 -29.23
CA ARG A 32 3.83 0.55 -28.99
C ARG A 32 3.24 -0.82 -29.39
N ALA A 33 4.03 -1.69 -30.02
CA ALA A 33 3.60 -2.99 -30.52
C ALA A 33 3.70 -4.14 -29.51
N GLU A 34 4.30 -3.95 -28.33
CA GLU A 34 4.52 -5.03 -27.35
C GLU A 34 3.85 -4.76 -25.99
N GLY A 35 2.52 -4.88 -25.93
CA GLY A 35 1.86 -5.54 -24.80
C GLY A 35 1.66 -4.85 -23.43
N ILE A 36 2.08 -3.60 -23.20
CA ILE A 36 1.89 -2.90 -21.89
C ILE A 36 0.75 -1.82 -21.86
N PRO A 37 -0.51 -2.09 -22.27
CA PRO A 37 -1.63 -1.18 -21.91
C PRO A 37 -2.47 -1.62 -20.71
N ALA A 38 -2.75 -2.92 -20.55
CA ALA A 38 -3.81 -3.39 -19.66
C ALA A 38 -3.50 -3.14 -18.16
N GLU A 39 -2.26 -3.37 -17.75
CA GLU A 39 -1.84 -3.22 -16.34
C GLU A 39 -1.80 -1.74 -15.91
N VAL A 40 -1.38 -0.86 -16.82
CA VAL A 40 -1.40 0.60 -16.60
C VAL A 40 -2.83 1.13 -16.58
N ASP A 41 -3.71 0.61 -17.44
CA ASP A 41 -5.12 0.95 -17.47
C ASP A 41 -5.87 0.46 -16.22
N GLU A 42 -5.53 -0.73 -15.71
CA GLU A 42 -6.08 -1.28 -14.46
C GLU A 42 -5.63 -0.45 -13.24
N LEU A 43 -4.35 -0.07 -13.17
CA LEU A 43 -3.85 0.81 -12.11
C LEU A 43 -4.48 2.21 -12.17
N ALA A 44 -4.60 2.79 -13.37
CA ALA A 44 -5.26 4.08 -13.55
C ALA A 44 -6.76 4.03 -13.23
N GLN A 45 -7.41 2.87 -13.41
CA GLN A 45 -8.79 2.64 -12.98
C GLN A 45 -8.89 2.50 -11.46
N ALA A 46 -7.96 1.78 -10.83
CA ALA A 46 -7.91 1.65 -9.37
C ALA A 46 -7.69 3.00 -8.68
N VAL A 47 -6.75 3.82 -9.19
CA VAL A 47 -6.49 5.18 -8.68
C VAL A 47 -7.72 6.07 -8.83
N ARG A 48 -8.41 6.02 -9.98
CA ARG A 48 -9.68 6.75 -10.18
C ARG A 48 -10.78 6.28 -9.24
N GLY A 49 -10.91 4.98 -9.01
CA GLY A 49 -11.89 4.40 -8.09
C GLY A 49 -11.71 4.90 -6.66
N HIS A 50 -10.47 4.95 -6.17
CA HIS A 50 -10.17 5.49 -4.84
C HIS A 50 -10.38 7.01 -4.77
N ALA A 51 -10.05 7.74 -5.83
CA ALA A 51 -10.29 9.18 -5.91
C ALA A 51 -11.79 9.52 -5.77
N ASP A 52 -12.65 8.79 -6.48
CA ASP A 52 -14.11 8.99 -6.41
C ASP A 52 -14.69 8.63 -5.03
N GLN A 53 -14.11 7.66 -4.32
CA GLN A 53 -14.51 7.32 -2.95
C GLN A 53 -14.20 8.43 -1.94
N VAL A 54 -13.15 9.22 -2.19
CA VAL A 54 -12.74 10.36 -1.36
C VAL A 54 -13.49 11.64 -1.75
N ARG A 55 -13.71 11.87 -3.05
CA ARG A 55 -14.38 13.08 -3.55
C ARG A 55 -15.82 13.17 -3.06
N ARG A 56 -16.56 12.06 -3.09
CA ARG A 56 -18.01 12.04 -2.75
C ARG A 56 -18.32 12.53 -1.32
N PRO A 57 -17.63 12.08 -0.26
CA PRO A 57 -17.81 12.63 1.08
C PRO A 57 -17.40 14.12 1.20
N VAL A 58 -16.33 14.54 0.54
CA VAL A 58 -15.85 15.95 0.59
C VAL A 58 -16.84 16.90 -0.07
N GLU A 59 -17.44 16.49 -1.20
CA GLU A 59 -18.53 17.23 -1.85
C GLU A 59 -19.78 17.32 -0.96
N GLN A 60 -20.10 16.25 -0.22
CA GLN A 60 -21.23 16.24 0.73
C GLN A 60 -21.01 17.20 1.92
N LEU A 61 -19.75 17.43 2.32
CA LEU A 61 -19.37 18.41 3.35
C LEU A 61 -19.36 19.88 2.86
N HIS A 62 -19.73 20.14 1.59
CA HIS A 62 -19.84 21.48 0.97
C HIS A 62 -18.53 22.31 0.91
N ASP A 63 -17.36 21.71 1.15
CA ASP A 63 -16.08 22.41 1.00
C ASP A 63 -15.52 22.28 -0.42
N ARG A 64 -16.01 23.14 -1.31
CA ARG A 64 -15.60 23.16 -2.73
C ARG A 64 -14.14 23.54 -2.95
N ALA A 65 -13.51 24.23 -2.00
CA ALA A 65 -12.11 24.60 -2.10
C ALA A 65 -11.19 23.41 -1.84
N LEU A 66 -11.58 22.52 -0.91
CA LEU A 66 -10.86 21.28 -0.65
C LEU A 66 -11.02 20.29 -1.82
N ALA A 67 -12.23 20.18 -2.39
CA ALA A 67 -12.50 19.33 -3.54
C ALA A 67 -11.64 19.73 -4.77
N GLY A 68 -11.51 21.03 -5.05
CA GLY A 68 -10.67 21.50 -6.16
C GLY A 68 -9.19 21.18 -6.00
N LYS A 69 -8.65 21.24 -4.77
CA LYS A 69 -7.25 20.84 -4.49
C LYS A 69 -7.04 19.34 -4.67
N LEU A 70 -8.03 18.53 -4.30
CA LEU A 70 -7.99 17.09 -4.54
C LEU A 70 -7.99 16.77 -6.04
N ASP A 71 -8.84 17.44 -6.83
CA ASP A 71 -8.88 17.27 -8.29
C ASP A 71 -7.53 17.62 -8.95
N GLU A 72 -6.85 18.68 -8.50
CA GLU A 72 -5.52 19.04 -9.00
C GLU A 72 -4.46 17.99 -8.67
N LEU A 73 -4.47 17.45 -7.45
CA LEU A 73 -3.57 16.38 -7.02
C LEU A 73 -3.81 15.08 -7.79
N PHE A 74 -5.08 14.68 -7.96
CA PHE A 74 -5.46 13.48 -8.72
C PHE A 74 -5.09 13.61 -10.19
N ALA A 75 -5.26 14.78 -10.79
CA ALA A 75 -4.83 15.04 -12.16
C ALA A 75 -3.30 15.00 -12.32
N GLY A 76 -2.54 15.40 -11.29
CA GLY A 76 -1.08 15.20 -11.23
C GLY A 76 -0.72 13.71 -11.27
N MET A 77 -1.23 12.95 -10.31
CA MET A 77 -0.94 11.52 -10.17
C MET A 77 -1.35 10.70 -11.42
N LEU A 78 -2.48 11.01 -12.07
CA LEU A 78 -2.88 10.34 -13.30
C LEU A 78 -1.93 10.63 -14.47
N ARG A 79 -1.37 11.84 -14.56
CA ARG A 79 -0.36 12.18 -15.57
C ARG A 79 0.94 11.43 -15.31
N ASP A 80 1.32 11.30 -14.05
CA ASP A 80 2.52 10.57 -13.66
C ASP A 80 2.38 9.07 -14.00
N VAL A 81 1.26 8.43 -13.65
CA VAL A 81 0.96 7.03 -14.00
C VAL A 81 0.95 6.80 -15.51
N GLN A 82 0.44 7.76 -16.30
CA GLN A 82 0.44 7.67 -17.76
C GLN A 82 1.82 7.88 -18.41
N SER A 83 2.79 8.45 -17.68
CA SER A 83 4.13 8.76 -18.17
C SER A 83 5.18 7.68 -17.84
N LEU A 84 4.79 6.68 -17.06
CA LEU A 84 5.71 5.72 -16.46
C LEU A 84 5.86 4.45 -17.31
N GLY A 85 6.77 4.51 -18.28
CA GLY A 85 7.55 3.35 -18.72
C GLY A 85 8.75 3.16 -17.79
N ASP A 86 8.88 1.96 -17.24
CA ASP A 86 10.04 1.37 -16.55
C ASP A 86 10.63 2.02 -15.26
N ALA A 87 10.04 3.09 -14.70
CA ALA A 87 10.47 3.68 -13.40
C ALA A 87 9.32 3.84 -12.37
N ALA A 88 8.28 3.00 -12.48
CA ALA A 88 6.93 3.32 -12.01
C ALA A 88 6.58 3.04 -10.55
N GLY A 89 7.27 2.12 -9.87
CA GLY A 89 6.86 1.68 -8.52
C GLY A 89 7.07 2.74 -7.44
N ALA A 90 8.26 3.32 -7.38
CA ALA A 90 8.67 4.20 -6.28
C ALA A 90 7.92 5.55 -6.25
N ALA A 91 7.67 6.15 -7.43
CA ALA A 91 6.97 7.43 -7.52
C ALA A 91 5.47 7.31 -7.21
N ALA A 92 4.82 6.23 -7.68
CA ALA A 92 3.42 5.94 -7.39
C ALA A 92 3.20 5.60 -5.90
N GLY A 93 4.12 4.85 -5.29
CA GLY A 93 4.11 4.57 -3.85
C GLY A 93 4.26 5.83 -2.99
N THR A 94 5.09 6.78 -3.42
CA THR A 94 5.30 8.06 -2.72
C THR A 94 4.05 8.93 -2.80
N ALA A 95 3.47 9.14 -4.00
CA ALA A 95 2.27 9.95 -4.17
C ALA A 95 1.03 9.37 -3.47
N ALA A 96 0.85 8.05 -3.49
CA ALA A 96 -0.22 7.39 -2.76
C ALA A 96 -0.05 7.52 -1.23
N SER A 97 1.19 7.48 -0.75
CA SER A 97 1.50 7.68 0.68
C SER A 97 1.26 9.13 1.11
N GLU A 98 1.65 10.12 0.29
CA GLU A 98 1.37 11.54 0.55
C GLU A 98 -0.13 11.85 0.56
N LEU A 99 -0.89 11.30 -0.39
CA LEU A 99 -2.34 11.45 -0.44
C LEU A 99 -3.03 10.76 0.75
N THR A 100 -2.53 9.57 1.14
CA THR A 100 -3.00 8.88 2.35
C THR A 100 -2.72 9.72 3.59
N ALA A 101 -1.53 10.30 3.72
CA ALA A 101 -1.15 11.13 4.86
C ALA A 101 -2.01 12.41 4.98
N LEU A 102 -2.42 12.99 3.85
CA LEU A 102 -3.33 14.15 3.81
C LEU A 102 -4.77 13.79 4.19
N LEU A 103 -5.26 12.61 3.78
CA LEU A 103 -6.62 12.16 4.06
C LEU A 103 -6.76 11.47 5.43
N ARG A 104 -5.66 10.92 5.95
CA ARG A 104 -5.59 10.10 7.16
C ARG A 104 -4.27 10.39 7.89
N PRO A 105 -4.22 11.40 8.78
CA PRO A 105 -2.97 11.72 9.48
C PRO A 105 -2.48 10.51 10.27
N ALA A 106 -1.19 10.20 10.20
CA ALA A 106 -0.61 9.02 10.81
C ALA A 106 -0.88 8.95 12.33
N LEU A 107 -1.32 7.78 12.81
CA LEU A 107 -1.43 7.44 14.22
C LEU A 107 -0.21 6.65 14.65
N HIS A 108 0.74 7.32 15.29
CA HIS A 108 1.93 6.70 15.82
C HIS A 108 1.62 6.02 17.16
N ILE A 109 1.90 4.73 17.27
CA ILE A 109 1.69 3.92 18.48
C ILE A 109 2.88 3.01 18.76
N SER A 110 2.99 2.53 19.99
CA SER A 110 3.97 1.51 20.35
C SER A 110 3.32 0.16 20.64
N SER A 111 3.95 -0.92 20.13
CA SER A 111 3.53 -2.29 20.43
C SER A 111 3.73 -2.69 21.90
N SER A 112 4.53 -1.92 22.64
CA SER A 112 4.88 -2.17 24.03
C SER A 112 4.07 -1.33 25.03
N ALA A 113 3.55 -0.18 24.58
CA ALA A 113 2.84 0.76 25.44
C ALA A 113 1.47 0.21 25.85
N ARG A 114 1.15 0.30 27.15
CA ARG A 114 -0.15 -0.15 27.67
C ARG A 114 -1.30 0.73 27.17
N SER A 115 -1.05 2.02 26.94
CA SER A 115 -2.02 2.98 26.41
C SER A 115 -2.56 2.59 25.05
N ASP A 116 -1.73 1.92 24.24
CA ASP A 116 -2.04 1.69 22.81
C ASP A 116 -2.66 0.31 22.59
N ARG A 117 -2.75 -0.51 23.63
CA ARG A 117 -3.39 -1.83 23.60
C ARG A 117 -4.83 -1.84 23.09
N PRO A 118 -5.69 -0.84 23.36
CA PRO A 118 -7.01 -0.78 22.76
C PRO A 118 -6.95 -0.71 21.23
N ILE A 119 -6.10 0.17 20.68
CA ILE A 119 -5.89 0.35 19.24
C ILE A 119 -5.31 -0.93 18.61
N LEU A 120 -4.33 -1.54 19.28
CA LEU A 120 -3.72 -2.80 18.82
C LEU A 120 -4.71 -3.97 18.80
N ARG A 121 -5.78 -3.95 19.61
CA ARG A 121 -6.79 -5.01 19.64
C ARG A 121 -7.95 -4.77 18.69
N ASP A 122 -8.29 -3.50 18.49
CA ASP A 122 -9.41 -3.08 17.67
C ASP A 122 -8.99 -1.83 16.88
N PRO A 123 -8.32 -2.03 15.72
CA PRO A 123 -7.81 -0.92 14.93
C PRO A 123 -8.96 -0.03 14.44
N PRO A 124 -8.84 1.31 14.57
CA PRO A 124 -9.88 2.22 14.10
C PRO A 124 -10.03 2.12 12.58
N ALA A 125 -11.25 2.35 12.09
CA ALA A 125 -11.52 2.48 10.65
C ALA A 125 -10.82 3.71 10.05
N ASP A 126 -10.54 3.60 8.75
CA ASP A 126 -10.00 4.67 7.90
C ASP A 126 -8.77 5.38 8.49
N ARG A 127 -7.83 4.59 9.01
CA ARG A 127 -6.64 5.10 9.70
C ARG A 127 -5.37 4.61 9.04
N HIS A 128 -4.36 5.48 9.04
CA HIS A 128 -2.97 5.11 8.85
C HIS A 128 -2.31 5.00 10.22
N ILE A 129 -1.73 3.86 10.53
CA ILE A 129 -1.20 3.50 11.84
C ILE A 129 0.28 3.17 11.66
N VAL A 130 1.15 3.88 12.36
CA VAL A 130 2.59 3.61 12.38
C VAL A 130 2.92 2.97 13.71
N VAL A 131 3.48 1.77 13.69
CA VAL A 131 3.80 0.99 14.89
C VAL A 131 5.30 0.93 15.08
N ASP A 132 5.76 1.44 16.23
CA ASP A 132 7.18 1.47 16.64
C ASP A 132 8.12 2.09 15.56
N GLU A 133 7.60 3.02 14.74
CA GLU A 133 8.30 3.62 13.58
C GLU A 133 8.91 2.59 12.62
N HIS A 134 8.33 1.38 12.58
CA HIS A 134 8.87 0.24 11.84
C HIS A 134 7.92 -0.27 10.77
N ALA A 135 6.67 -0.47 11.17
CA ALA A 135 5.66 -1.02 10.30
C ALA A 135 4.46 -0.09 10.24
N GLU A 136 3.95 0.07 9.05
CA GLU A 136 2.79 0.91 8.78
C GLU A 136 1.63 0.06 8.34
N TYR A 137 0.43 0.44 8.79
CA TYR A 137 -0.80 -0.25 8.47
C TYR A 137 -1.86 0.76 8.07
N THR A 138 -2.62 0.41 7.03
CA THR A 138 -3.80 1.18 6.64
C THR A 138 -5.03 0.33 6.85
N THR A 139 -6.02 0.87 7.56
CA THR A 139 -7.32 0.23 7.76
C THR A 139 -8.35 0.77 6.77
N GLY A 140 -9.24 -0.08 6.26
CA GLY A 140 -10.39 0.36 5.47
C GLY A 140 -11.54 0.87 6.34
N VAL A 141 -12.69 1.11 5.70
CA VAL A 141 -13.91 1.67 6.32
C VAL A 141 -14.49 0.84 7.47
N TYR A 142 -14.12 -0.44 7.56
CA TYR A 142 -14.56 -1.34 8.62
C TYR A 142 -13.46 -1.65 9.65
N GLY A 143 -12.34 -0.91 9.67
CA GLY A 143 -11.22 -1.16 10.58
C GLY A 143 -10.33 -2.35 10.20
N ARG A 144 -10.67 -3.07 9.13
CA ARG A 144 -9.87 -4.17 8.57
C ARG A 144 -8.60 -3.63 7.92
N ILE A 145 -7.49 -4.33 8.08
CA ILE A 145 -6.22 -3.97 7.44
C ILE A 145 -6.32 -4.23 5.94
N ILE A 146 -6.06 -3.21 5.14
CA ILE A 146 -6.05 -3.26 3.66
C ILE A 146 -4.62 -3.12 3.11
N THR A 147 -3.70 -2.56 3.91
CA THR A 147 -2.28 -2.47 3.54
C THR A 147 -1.40 -2.61 4.77
N ALA A 148 -0.28 -3.33 4.64
CA ALA A 148 0.83 -3.34 5.59
C ALA A 148 2.13 -3.04 4.85
N ARG A 149 2.99 -2.17 5.40
CA ARG A 149 4.29 -1.81 4.84
C ARG A 149 5.38 -1.90 5.89
N ALA A 150 6.58 -2.33 5.49
CA ALA A 150 7.76 -2.27 6.34
C ALA A 150 9.04 -2.31 5.49
N ALA A 151 10.03 -1.52 5.90
CA ALA A 151 11.43 -1.73 5.54
C ALA A 151 12.00 -2.82 6.46
N LEU A 152 12.47 -3.93 5.89
CA LEU A 152 12.92 -5.08 6.65
C LEU A 152 14.43 -5.00 6.93
N ASP A 153 14.79 -5.21 8.19
CA ASP A 153 16.15 -5.19 8.71
C ASP A 153 16.39 -6.37 9.66
N GLU A 154 17.65 -6.56 10.07
CA GLU A 154 17.98 -7.54 11.10
C GLU A 154 17.55 -7.04 12.48
N ARG A 155 16.58 -7.72 13.10
CA ARG A 155 16.10 -7.39 14.44
C ARG A 155 15.67 -8.59 15.26
N PRO A 156 15.59 -8.46 16.61
CA PRO A 156 15.07 -9.53 17.45
C PRO A 156 13.65 -9.91 17.06
N SER A 157 13.37 -11.20 17.02
CA SER A 157 12.02 -11.68 16.71
C SER A 157 11.01 -11.18 17.74
N ALA A 158 9.91 -10.56 17.28
CA ALA A 158 8.88 -10.01 18.15
C ALA A 158 8.27 -11.07 19.07
N LYS A 159 7.62 -10.68 20.17
CA LYS A 159 6.98 -11.66 21.06
C LYS A 159 5.70 -12.19 20.43
N ARG A 160 5.54 -13.53 20.40
CA ARG A 160 4.29 -14.17 20.01
C ARG A 160 3.21 -13.87 21.05
N ASN A 161 2.06 -13.38 20.62
CA ASN A 161 0.88 -13.20 21.48
C ASN A 161 -0.14 -14.31 21.18
N LYS A 162 -0.15 -15.33 22.04
CA LYS A 162 -1.06 -16.48 21.88
C LYS A 162 -2.53 -16.07 21.94
N ARG A 163 -2.88 -15.09 22.79
CA ARG A 163 -4.27 -14.66 22.97
C ARG A 163 -4.82 -14.07 21.67
N SER A 164 -4.12 -13.12 21.05
CA SER A 164 -4.57 -12.52 19.79
C SER A 164 -4.63 -13.54 18.66
N GLN A 165 -3.69 -14.48 18.60
CA GLN A 165 -3.74 -15.55 17.60
C GLN A 165 -4.91 -16.53 17.78
N THR A 166 -5.30 -16.82 19.02
CA THR A 166 -6.43 -17.70 19.33
C THR A 166 -7.76 -16.99 19.13
N LEU A 167 -7.86 -15.71 19.48
CA LEU A 167 -9.10 -14.93 19.42
C LEU A 167 -9.30 -14.16 18.11
N LEU A 168 -8.38 -14.33 17.14
CA LEU A 168 -8.47 -13.65 15.85
C LEU A 168 -9.80 -13.98 15.17
N ARG A 169 -10.55 -12.94 14.82
CA ARG A 169 -11.87 -13.05 14.19
C ARG A 169 -11.74 -13.52 12.74
N GLY A 170 -12.76 -14.23 12.24
CA GLY A 170 -12.87 -14.62 10.84
C GLY A 170 -12.11 -15.89 10.45
N LYS A 171 -11.35 -16.48 11.37
CA LYS A 171 -10.72 -17.79 11.15
C LYS A 171 -11.75 -18.88 10.87
N VAL A 172 -11.46 -19.71 9.87
CA VAL A 172 -12.18 -20.97 9.63
C VAL A 172 -11.28 -22.17 9.95
N ASP A 173 -11.88 -23.37 9.98
CA ASP A 173 -11.11 -24.61 10.16
C ASP A 173 -10.03 -24.73 9.08
N GLY A 174 -8.80 -24.99 9.51
CA GLY A 174 -7.63 -24.99 8.64
C GLY A 174 -6.89 -23.66 8.54
N ASP A 175 -7.38 -22.57 9.15
CA ASP A 175 -6.64 -21.30 9.19
C ASP A 175 -5.67 -21.22 10.39
N ASP A 176 -4.53 -20.56 10.14
CA ASP A 176 -3.67 -19.96 11.16
C ASP A 176 -3.97 -18.46 11.33
N ALA A 177 -3.50 -17.87 12.43
CA ALA A 177 -3.36 -16.42 12.55
C ALA A 177 -2.02 -16.02 11.93
N GLY A 178 -2.03 -15.77 10.61
CA GLY A 178 -0.85 -15.45 9.83
C GLY A 178 -0.41 -14.01 10.06
N HIS A 179 0.90 -13.76 10.06
CA HIS A 179 1.42 -12.40 10.16
C HIS A 179 1.52 -11.79 8.76
N LEU A 180 1.21 -10.50 8.61
CA LEU A 180 1.49 -9.76 7.37
C LEU A 180 2.99 -9.42 7.28
N ILE A 181 3.55 -8.86 8.36
CA ILE A 181 4.99 -8.72 8.53
C ILE A 181 5.48 -9.83 9.46
N GLY A 182 6.42 -10.63 8.98
CA GLY A 182 6.92 -11.80 9.70
C GLY A 182 7.52 -11.44 11.07
N ARG A 183 7.28 -12.30 12.06
CA ARG A 183 7.82 -12.14 13.42
C ARG A 183 9.34 -11.96 13.44
N VAL A 184 10.05 -12.63 12.51
CA VAL A 184 11.51 -12.56 12.37
C VAL A 184 12.00 -11.15 12.02
N PHE A 185 11.15 -10.33 11.40
CA PHE A 185 11.39 -8.92 11.08
C PHE A 185 10.73 -7.97 12.09
N GLY A 186 10.51 -8.41 13.33
CA GLY A 186 9.88 -7.59 14.35
C GLY A 186 8.37 -7.38 14.18
N GLY A 187 7.71 -8.09 13.25
CA GLY A 187 6.27 -7.98 13.05
C GLY A 187 5.48 -8.31 14.32
N ILE A 188 4.59 -7.39 14.71
CA ILE A 188 3.87 -7.46 15.99
C ILE A 188 2.87 -8.62 16.02
N GLY A 189 2.65 -9.19 17.21
CA GLY A 189 1.67 -10.26 17.42
C GLY A 189 0.24 -9.78 17.68
N TYR A 190 -0.14 -8.60 17.19
CA TYR A 190 -1.44 -7.98 17.44
C TYR A 190 -2.27 -7.85 16.17
N GLU A 191 -3.53 -7.52 16.33
CA GLU A 191 -4.58 -7.54 15.31
C GLU A 191 -4.25 -6.73 14.04
N PRO A 192 -3.56 -5.56 14.07
CA PRO A 192 -3.12 -4.89 12.84
C PRO A 192 -2.22 -5.72 11.92
N ASN A 193 -1.51 -6.71 12.48
CA ASN A 193 -0.55 -7.51 11.75
C ASN A 193 -0.97 -8.98 11.62
N LEU A 194 -2.16 -9.34 12.10
CA LEU A 194 -2.65 -10.71 12.08
C LEU A 194 -3.93 -10.82 11.25
N VAL A 195 -3.95 -11.76 10.32
CA VAL A 195 -5.13 -12.08 9.51
C VAL A 195 -5.34 -13.59 9.43
N PRO A 196 -6.60 -14.05 9.25
CA PRO A 196 -6.86 -15.45 8.94
C PRO A 196 -6.18 -15.85 7.62
N MET A 197 -5.28 -16.81 7.68
CA MET A 197 -4.59 -17.36 6.51
C MET A 197 -4.75 -18.88 6.52
N GLU A 198 -5.05 -19.47 5.36
CA GLU A 198 -5.02 -20.92 5.21
C GLU A 198 -3.64 -21.45 5.67
N ALA A 199 -3.63 -22.49 6.51
CA ALA A 199 -2.44 -22.85 7.25
C ALA A 199 -1.35 -23.48 6.37
N TYR A 200 -1.68 -24.35 5.43
CA TYR A 200 -0.71 -25.24 4.80
C TYR A 200 -0.07 -24.66 3.54
N GLU A 201 -0.88 -24.24 2.57
CA GLU A 201 -0.43 -23.74 1.28
C GLU A 201 -0.10 -22.25 1.35
N VAL A 202 -0.84 -21.49 2.17
CA VAL A 202 -0.67 -20.03 2.28
C VAL A 202 0.33 -19.68 3.38
N ASN A 203 -0.04 -19.77 4.66
CA ASN A 203 0.77 -19.28 5.78
C ASN A 203 2.10 -20.04 5.92
N ARG A 204 2.06 -21.36 6.03
CA ARG A 204 3.27 -22.20 6.20
C ARG A 204 3.95 -22.54 4.89
N GLY A 205 3.27 -22.30 3.76
CA GLY A 205 3.71 -22.56 2.40
C GLY A 205 4.26 -21.30 1.73
N ALA A 206 3.45 -20.68 0.86
CA ALA A 206 3.86 -19.56 0.01
C ALA A 206 4.40 -18.36 0.82
N TYR A 207 3.69 -17.95 1.86
CA TYR A 207 4.08 -16.81 2.70
C TYR A 207 5.43 -17.07 3.39
N ARG A 208 5.58 -18.25 4.00
CA ARG A 208 6.84 -18.66 4.64
C ARG A 208 8.03 -18.71 3.65
N ARG A 209 7.79 -19.06 2.38
CA ARG A 209 8.86 -19.05 1.35
C ARG A 209 9.32 -17.62 1.05
N LEU A 210 8.40 -16.66 1.01
CA LEU A 210 8.73 -15.24 0.88
C LEU A 210 9.51 -14.73 2.09
N GLU A 211 9.01 -14.98 3.30
CA GLU A 211 9.70 -14.56 4.54
C GLU A 211 11.15 -15.07 4.57
N ARG A 212 11.38 -16.34 4.20
CA ARG A 212 12.75 -16.89 4.12
C ARG A 212 13.60 -16.25 3.03
N ARG A 213 13.00 -15.79 1.92
CA ARG A 213 13.71 -15.08 0.85
C ARG A 213 14.16 -13.71 1.34
N TRP A 214 13.25 -12.96 1.96
CA TRP A 214 13.56 -11.67 2.57
C TRP A 214 14.61 -11.81 3.67
N GLU A 215 14.50 -12.82 4.53
CA GLU A 215 15.47 -13.08 5.61
C GLU A 215 16.88 -13.33 5.06
N ARG A 216 17.01 -14.04 3.94
CA ARG A 216 18.31 -14.24 3.26
C ARG A 216 18.85 -12.95 2.65
N ALA A 217 17.97 -12.11 2.08
CA ALA A 217 18.37 -10.83 1.48
C ALA A 217 18.84 -9.84 2.56
N VAL A 218 18.08 -9.69 3.64
CA VAL A 218 18.44 -8.88 4.82
C VAL A 218 19.78 -9.34 5.41
N ARG A 219 20.00 -10.65 5.58
CA ARG A 219 21.29 -11.22 6.03
C ARG A 219 22.45 -10.98 5.08
N ALA A 220 22.15 -10.74 3.81
CA ALA A 220 23.14 -10.35 2.81
C ALA A 220 23.32 -8.82 2.73
N HIS A 221 22.79 -8.08 3.71
CA HIS A 221 22.81 -6.62 3.80
C HIS A 221 22.17 -5.89 2.61
N LYS A 222 21.19 -6.55 1.97
CA LYS A 222 20.37 -5.95 0.92
C LYS A 222 19.24 -5.13 1.52
N ALA A 223 18.87 -4.03 0.87
CA ALA A 223 17.66 -3.30 1.21
C ALA A 223 16.45 -4.16 0.83
N VAL A 224 15.46 -4.25 1.72
CA VAL A 224 14.24 -5.03 1.47
C VAL A 224 13.03 -4.24 1.93
N ASP A 225 12.24 -3.75 0.99
CA ASP A 225 10.98 -3.07 1.25
C ASP A 225 9.82 -3.96 0.85
N VAL A 226 8.78 -4.03 1.70
CA VAL A 226 7.62 -4.90 1.46
C VAL A 226 6.34 -4.10 1.64
N THR A 227 5.46 -4.20 0.64
CA THR A 227 4.06 -3.76 0.71
C THR A 227 3.14 -4.97 0.52
N VAL A 228 2.29 -5.22 1.50
CA VAL A 228 1.26 -6.26 1.44
C VAL A 228 -0.10 -5.60 1.34
N MET A 229 -0.78 -5.78 0.21
CA MET A 229 -2.17 -5.38 0.00
C MET A 229 -3.10 -6.56 0.29
N VAL A 230 -4.17 -6.29 1.04
CA VAL A 230 -5.07 -7.31 1.58
C VAL A 230 -6.47 -7.06 1.03
N THR A 231 -6.99 -8.01 0.26
CA THR A 231 -8.30 -7.89 -0.39
C THR A 231 -9.34 -8.80 0.26
N TYR A 232 -10.56 -8.27 0.40
CA TYR A 232 -11.74 -8.95 0.93
C TYR A 232 -12.83 -8.92 -0.14
N THR A 233 -13.55 -10.05 -0.33
CA THR A 233 -14.65 -10.16 -1.30
C THR A 233 -16.04 -9.97 -0.67
N ASP A 234 -16.09 -9.85 0.66
CA ASP A 234 -17.30 -9.65 1.44
C ASP A 234 -17.04 -8.73 2.65
N ASP A 235 -18.05 -8.53 3.51
CA ASP A 235 -17.94 -7.76 4.76
C ASP A 235 -17.28 -8.56 5.91
N GLY A 236 -16.77 -9.76 5.63
CA GLY A 236 -16.07 -10.61 6.58
C GLY A 236 -14.68 -10.11 6.97
N THR A 237 -14.01 -10.82 7.88
CA THR A 237 -12.67 -10.45 8.38
C THR A 237 -11.55 -11.35 7.85
N ARG A 238 -11.89 -12.32 7.01
CA ARG A 238 -10.95 -13.23 6.35
C ARG A 238 -10.61 -12.69 4.97
N PRO A 239 -9.34 -12.40 4.67
CA PRO A 239 -8.91 -11.99 3.34
C PRO A 239 -9.20 -13.07 2.30
N ALA A 240 -9.56 -12.66 1.09
CA ALA A 240 -9.71 -13.53 -0.07
C ALA A 240 -8.35 -13.83 -0.72
N TYR A 241 -7.46 -12.83 -0.78
CA TYR A 241 -6.11 -12.97 -1.32
C TYR A 241 -5.20 -11.84 -0.85
N PHE A 242 -3.91 -12.00 -1.12
CA PHE A 242 -2.85 -11.02 -0.85
C PHE A 242 -2.14 -10.68 -2.14
N GLU A 243 -1.91 -9.39 -2.38
CA GLU A 243 -0.97 -8.90 -3.38
C GLU A 243 0.26 -8.36 -2.64
N ILE A 244 1.41 -8.95 -2.93
CA ILE A 244 2.65 -8.67 -2.21
C ILE A 244 3.62 -8.08 -3.22
N GLU A 245 3.93 -6.81 -3.03
CA GLU A 245 5.04 -6.15 -3.70
C GLU A 245 6.24 -6.18 -2.74
N HIS A 246 7.40 -6.55 -3.26
CA HIS A 246 8.63 -6.44 -2.51
C HIS A 246 9.78 -6.01 -3.41
N GLU A 247 10.64 -5.16 -2.87
CA GLU A 247 11.84 -4.65 -3.52
C GLU A 247 13.06 -5.25 -2.84
N ILE A 248 14.03 -5.73 -3.61
CA ILE A 248 15.33 -6.20 -3.10
C ILE A 248 16.42 -5.64 -3.99
N ASP A 249 17.25 -4.73 -3.46
CA ASP A 249 18.26 -3.97 -4.23
C ASP A 249 17.71 -3.42 -5.56
N ASP A 250 16.69 -2.57 -5.47
CA ASP A 250 16.04 -1.90 -6.62
C ASP A 250 15.29 -2.84 -7.60
N GLU A 251 15.26 -4.17 -7.34
CA GLU A 251 14.45 -5.12 -8.11
C GLU A 251 13.08 -5.32 -7.46
N ILE A 252 12.05 -4.72 -8.04
CA ILE A 252 10.65 -4.84 -7.60
C ILE A 252 10.05 -6.14 -8.16
N LYS A 253 9.35 -6.89 -7.30
CA LYS A 253 8.54 -8.05 -7.70
C LYS A 253 7.18 -8.01 -7.03
N THR A 254 6.17 -8.37 -7.80
CA THR A 254 4.80 -8.50 -7.34
C THR A 254 4.35 -9.94 -7.48
N LEU A 255 3.64 -10.45 -6.48
CA LEU A 255 2.95 -11.73 -6.57
C LEU A 255 1.59 -11.71 -5.87
N THR A 256 0.70 -12.59 -6.32
CA THR A 256 -0.61 -12.78 -5.72
C THR A 256 -0.68 -14.15 -5.04
N ILE A 257 -1.16 -14.19 -3.79
CA ILE A 257 -1.41 -15.41 -3.03
C ILE A 257 -2.90 -15.52 -2.74
N MET A 258 -3.56 -16.51 -3.34
CA MET A 258 -4.97 -16.80 -3.08
C MET A 258 -5.12 -17.45 -1.70
N ASN A 259 -6.02 -16.90 -0.87
CA ASN A 259 -6.29 -17.39 0.48
C ASN A 259 -7.49 -18.35 0.51
N THR A 260 -7.56 -19.31 -0.39
CA THR A 260 -8.70 -20.24 -0.47
C THR A 260 -8.75 -21.12 0.80
N PRO A 261 -9.89 -21.22 1.51
CA PRO A 261 -10.02 -22.14 2.63
C PRO A 261 -9.71 -23.60 2.23
N ALA A 262 -9.13 -24.37 3.14
CA ALA A 262 -8.99 -25.81 2.94
C ALA A 262 -10.39 -26.43 2.74
N GLN A 263 -10.55 -27.24 1.70
CA GLN A 263 -11.79 -27.98 1.52
C GLN A 263 -11.94 -28.99 2.66
N ARG A 264 -13.11 -29.01 3.32
CA ARG A 264 -13.42 -30.11 4.23
C ARG A 264 -13.46 -31.39 3.40
N GLN A 265 -12.68 -32.39 3.80
CA GLN A 265 -12.98 -33.75 3.37
C GLN A 265 -14.33 -34.09 4.00
N GLU A 266 -15.39 -34.11 3.20
CA GLU A 266 -16.61 -34.80 3.60
C GLU A 266 -16.23 -36.27 3.78
N SER A 267 -16.13 -36.70 5.03
CA SER A 267 -16.00 -38.11 5.38
C SER A 267 -17.25 -38.80 4.83
N GLY A 268 -17.09 -39.52 3.72
CA GLY A 268 -18.15 -40.36 3.17
C GLY A 268 -18.67 -41.30 4.24
N GLU A 269 -19.98 -41.22 4.48
CA GLU A 269 -20.76 -42.24 5.20
C GLU A 269 -20.76 -43.57 4.46
#